data_AF-A0A7J9KE27-F1
#
_entry.id   AF-A0A7J9KE27-F1
#
_cell.length_a   1.000
_cell.length_b   1.000
_cell.length_c   1.000
_cell.angle_alpha   90.00
_cell.angle_beta   90.00
_cell.angle_gamma   90.00
#
_symmetry.space_group_name_H-M   'P 1'
#
loop_
_entity.id
_entity.type
_entity.pdbx_description
1 polymer ?
#
loop_
_entity_poly.entity_id
_entity_poly.type
_entity_poly.pdbx_seq_one_letter_code
_entity_poly.pdbx_strand_id
1 'polypeptide(L)'
;MALVVGKNMATRSFAKIFADIDLDDGNQDLVPVNCDNEDVEEVRTKAYSSRTSKHKRKNTQESFVNEQIKFVGEQLSKIANGLEQFIEDKTPHLYREVISMEVEIFDDDFLCSVFDYLVGCKSEAKAFLAKNTKHRKIWLKKFSQ
;
A
#
# COMPACT_ATOMS: atom_id res chain seq x y z
N MET A 1 18.07 -59.34 -46.78
CA MET A 1 16.81 -59.66 -46.06
C MET A 1 16.70 -58.66 -44.91
N ALA A 2 15.64 -57.85 -44.91
CA ALA A 2 15.48 -56.66 -44.07
C ALA A 2 14.88 -56.98 -42.69
N LEU A 3 15.22 -56.14 -41.72
CA LEU A 3 14.92 -56.21 -40.29
C LEU A 3 13.47 -55.86 -39.97
N VAL A 4 12.86 -56.55 -39.00
CA VAL A 4 11.72 -56.01 -38.25
C VAL A 4 11.92 -56.32 -36.77
N VAL A 5 12.40 -55.32 -36.02
CA VAL A 5 12.25 -55.25 -34.56
C VAL A 5 11.18 -54.20 -34.30
N GLY A 6 9.99 -54.65 -33.89
CA GLY A 6 8.86 -53.78 -33.58
C GLY A 6 9.12 -53.00 -32.30
N LYS A 7 9.21 -51.67 -32.41
CA LYS A 7 9.32 -50.77 -31.27
C LYS A 7 7.92 -50.47 -30.73
N ASN A 8 7.56 -51.11 -29.63
CA ASN A 8 6.29 -50.89 -28.95
C ASN A 8 6.31 -49.51 -28.28
N MET A 9 5.43 -48.60 -28.70
CA MET A 9 5.20 -47.30 -28.05
C MET A 9 3.78 -47.31 -27.49
N ALA A 10 3.66 -47.30 -26.16
CA ALA A 10 2.38 -47.13 -25.49
C ALA A 10 1.91 -45.67 -25.65
N THR A 11 0.99 -45.43 -26.59
CA THR A 11 0.30 -44.14 -26.73
C THR A 11 -0.82 -44.08 -25.69
N ARG A 12 -0.54 -43.46 -24.53
CA ARG A 12 -1.57 -43.17 -23.52
C ARG A 12 -2.36 -41.94 -23.98
N SER A 13 -3.59 -42.16 -24.41
CA SER A 13 -4.58 -41.11 -24.67
C SER A 13 -5.13 -40.58 -23.33
N PHE A 14 -5.11 -39.26 -23.13
CA PHE A 14 -5.93 -38.62 -22.10
C PHE A 14 -7.18 -38.06 -22.79
N ALA A 15 -8.28 -38.80 -22.74
CA ALA A 15 -9.58 -38.26 -23.10
C ALA A 15 -9.98 -37.23 -22.03
N LYS A 16 -10.00 -35.95 -22.41
CA LYS A 16 -10.50 -34.85 -21.56
C LYS A 16 -12.03 -34.88 -21.57
N ILE A 17 -12.63 -35.52 -20.58
CA ILE A 17 -14.08 -35.46 -20.36
C ILE A 17 -14.37 -34.10 -19.72
N PHE A 18 -14.94 -33.17 -20.50
CA PHE A 18 -15.59 -32.00 -19.93
C PHE A 18 -17.01 -32.44 -19.56
N ALA A 19 -17.29 -32.56 -18.26
CA ALA A 19 -18.67 -32.63 -17.80
C ALA A 19 -19.27 -31.23 -17.95
N ASP A 20 -20.39 -31.15 -18.68
CA ASP A 20 -21.24 -29.98 -18.77
C ASP A 20 -21.93 -29.78 -17.40
N ILE A 21 -21.70 -28.63 -16.76
CA ILE A 21 -22.38 -28.29 -15.50
C ILE A 21 -23.63 -27.54 -15.91
N ASP A 22 -24.76 -28.23 -15.86
CA ASP A 22 -26.08 -27.64 -16.12
C ASP A 22 -26.40 -26.64 -15.00
N LEU A 23 -26.29 -25.35 -15.32
CA LEU A 23 -26.61 -24.23 -14.46
C LEU A 23 -27.82 -23.52 -15.08
N ASP A 24 -28.99 -24.11 -14.79
CA ASP A 24 -30.28 -23.55 -15.14
C ASP A 24 -30.59 -22.30 -14.31
N ASP A 25 -31.34 -21.41 -14.97
CA ASP A 25 -31.99 -20.20 -14.51
C ASP A 25 -31.14 -18.95 -14.23
N GLY A 26 -31.23 -18.00 -15.17
CA GLY A 26 -31.42 -16.61 -14.76
C GLY A 26 -30.72 -15.53 -15.58
N ASN A 27 -31.26 -15.28 -16.77
CA ASN A 27 -31.19 -14.01 -17.52
C ASN A 27 -30.07 -13.85 -18.58
N GLN A 28 -30.52 -13.76 -19.82
CA GLN A 28 -29.71 -13.63 -21.02
C GLN A 28 -29.41 -12.16 -21.31
N ASP A 29 -28.13 -11.84 -21.54
CA ASP A 29 -27.72 -10.99 -22.67
C ASP A 29 -26.20 -11.07 -22.84
N LEU A 30 -25.70 -12.10 -23.54
CA LEU A 30 -24.37 -12.04 -24.15
C LEU A 30 -24.43 -12.70 -25.53
N VAL A 31 -24.31 -11.85 -26.54
CA VAL A 31 -24.14 -12.17 -27.95
C VAL A 31 -23.08 -13.28 -28.14
N PRO A 32 -23.37 -14.37 -28.88
CA PRO A 32 -22.36 -15.35 -29.23
C PRO A 32 -21.35 -14.69 -30.18
N VAL A 33 -20.09 -14.58 -29.73
CA VAL A 33 -18.98 -14.28 -30.66
C VAL A 33 -18.82 -15.50 -31.55
N ASN A 34 -19.29 -15.36 -32.78
CA ASN A 34 -19.08 -16.29 -33.87
C ASN A 34 -17.60 -16.26 -34.26
N CYS A 35 -16.84 -17.27 -33.82
CA CYS A 35 -15.51 -17.53 -34.37
C CYS A 35 -15.65 -18.60 -35.45
N ASP A 36 -16.13 -18.18 -36.62
CA ASP A 36 -15.84 -18.90 -37.86
C ASP A 36 -14.33 -18.91 -38.05
N ASN A 37 -13.73 -20.08 -38.01
CA ASN A 37 -12.38 -20.28 -38.54
C ASN A 37 -12.45 -21.49 -39.47
N GLU A 38 -12.82 -21.17 -40.72
CA GLU A 38 -12.77 -22.05 -41.88
C GLU A 38 -11.39 -22.70 -42.05
N ASP A 39 -11.46 -23.94 -42.49
CA ASP A 39 -10.52 -24.64 -43.36
C ASP A 39 -9.13 -25.01 -42.83
N VAL A 40 -9.09 -26.27 -42.38
CA VAL A 40 -7.95 -27.17 -42.46
C VAL A 40 -7.66 -27.47 -43.94
N GLU A 41 -6.53 -26.99 -44.47
CA GLU A 41 -5.82 -27.71 -45.54
C GLU A 41 -4.32 -27.84 -45.26
N GLU A 42 -3.89 -29.09 -45.39
CA GLU A 42 -2.61 -29.67 -45.02
C GLU A 42 -1.68 -29.73 -46.22
N VAL A 43 -0.56 -28.98 -46.27
CA VAL A 43 0.49 -29.24 -47.29
C VAL A 43 1.91 -28.99 -46.77
N ARG A 44 2.57 -30.12 -46.45
CA ARG A 44 3.96 -30.53 -46.75
C ARG A 44 5.18 -29.65 -46.40
N THR A 45 6.06 -30.29 -45.60
CA THR A 45 7.53 -30.34 -45.69
C THR A 45 8.30 -29.05 -45.96
N LYS A 46 9.11 -28.59 -45.00
CA LYS A 46 10.58 -28.52 -45.09
C LYS A 46 11.20 -28.46 -43.69
N ALA A 47 12.31 -29.16 -43.51
CA ALA A 47 13.14 -29.09 -42.32
C ALA A 47 13.57 -27.64 -42.07
N TYR A 48 13.11 -27.08 -40.95
CA TYR A 48 13.69 -25.87 -40.36
C TYR A 48 14.18 -26.24 -38.97
N SER A 49 15.47 -25.99 -38.75
CA SER A 49 16.12 -26.04 -37.44
C SER A 49 15.27 -25.32 -36.41
N SER A 50 14.83 -26.04 -35.38
CA SER A 50 14.14 -25.46 -34.22
C SER A 50 15.18 -24.73 -33.37
N ARG A 51 15.50 -23.51 -33.78
CA ARG A 51 16.14 -22.56 -32.89
C ARG A 51 15.08 -22.21 -31.86
N THR A 52 15.13 -22.86 -30.70
CA THR A 52 14.23 -22.63 -29.57
C THR A 52 14.20 -21.13 -29.31
N SER A 53 13.09 -20.48 -29.68
CA SER A 53 12.84 -19.13 -29.26
C SER A 53 12.70 -19.20 -27.75
N LYS A 54 13.75 -18.79 -27.04
CA LYS A 54 13.62 -18.43 -25.64
C LYS A 54 12.61 -17.29 -25.63
N HIS A 55 11.34 -17.60 -25.42
CA HIS A 55 10.33 -16.60 -25.14
C HIS A 55 10.77 -15.92 -23.84
N LYS A 56 11.51 -14.83 -24.00
CA LYS A 56 11.84 -13.90 -22.96
C LYS A 56 10.50 -13.26 -22.59
N ARG A 57 9.83 -13.79 -21.57
CA ARG A 57 8.63 -13.15 -21.02
C ARG A 57 9.01 -11.71 -20.74
N LYS A 58 8.31 -10.79 -21.40
CA LYS A 58 8.55 -9.35 -21.30
C LYS A 58 8.20 -8.93 -19.87
N ASN A 59 9.18 -8.41 -19.12
CA ASN A 59 9.08 -7.93 -17.72
C ASN A 59 8.08 -6.77 -17.49
N THR A 60 7.16 -6.50 -18.41
CA THR A 60 6.19 -5.39 -18.32
C THR A 60 5.23 -5.53 -17.13
N GLN A 61 4.95 -6.75 -16.68
CA GLN A 61 4.09 -6.98 -15.52
C GLN A 61 4.83 -6.77 -14.19
N GLU A 62 6.15 -6.98 -14.17
CA GLU A 62 7.00 -6.82 -12.99
C GLU A 62 7.18 -5.34 -12.64
N SER A 63 7.24 -4.45 -13.64
CA SER A 63 7.32 -2.99 -13.42
C SER A 63 6.06 -2.40 -12.79
N PHE A 64 4.88 -2.89 -13.18
CA PHE A 64 3.60 -2.45 -12.59
C PHE A 64 3.48 -2.87 -11.11
N VAL A 65 3.88 -4.11 -10.79
CA VAL A 65 3.93 -4.60 -9.41
C VAL A 65 4.96 -3.80 -8.58
N ASN A 66 6.12 -3.51 -9.15
CA ASN A 66 7.16 -2.72 -8.48
C ASN A 66 6.70 -1.28 -8.16
N GLU A 67 5.95 -0.66 -9.07
CA GLU A 67 5.40 0.68 -8.87
C GLU A 67 4.31 0.71 -7.79
N GLN A 68 3.45 -0.32 -7.74
CA GLN A 68 2.49 -0.48 -6.64
C GLN A 68 3.17 -0.71 -5.29
N ILE A 69 4.23 -1.53 -5.24
CA ILE A 69 5.01 -1.75 -4.01
C ILE A 69 5.64 -0.44 -3.54
N LYS A 70 6.22 0.35 -4.45
CA LYS A 70 6.78 1.68 -4.14
C LYS A 70 5.70 2.60 -3.57
N PHE A 71 4.54 2.67 -4.22
CA PHE A 71 3.43 3.51 -3.75
C PHE A 71 2.96 3.11 -2.34
N VAL A 72 2.76 1.81 -2.08
CA VAL A 72 2.39 1.31 -0.75
C VAL A 72 3.48 1.65 0.28
N GLY A 73 4.76 1.48 -0.07
CA GLY A 73 5.89 1.87 0.78
C GLY A 73 5.88 3.36 1.16
N GLU A 74 5.56 4.24 0.21
CA GLU A 74 5.43 5.68 0.46
C GLU A 74 4.25 6.00 1.41
N GLN A 75 3.10 5.34 1.25
CA GLN A 75 1.96 5.53 2.15
C GLN A 75 2.26 5.02 3.55
N LEU A 76 2.91 3.85 3.68
CA LEU A 76 3.34 3.31 4.97
C LEU A 76 4.33 4.24 5.67
N SER A 77 5.25 4.86 4.93
CA SER A 77 6.19 5.85 5.47
C SER A 77 5.46 7.08 6.05
N LYS A 78 4.45 7.61 5.33
CA LYS A 78 3.61 8.72 5.83
C LYS A 78 2.84 8.34 7.10
N ILE A 79 2.28 7.12 7.14
CA ILE A 79 1.58 6.60 8.32
C ILE A 79 2.54 6.46 9.49
N ALA A 80 3.71 5.86 9.28
CA ALA A 80 4.74 5.68 10.31
C ALA A 80 5.16 7.04 10.91
N ASN A 81 5.46 8.02 10.07
CA ASN A 81 5.80 9.38 10.53
C ASN A 81 4.63 10.04 11.28
N GLY A 82 3.38 9.86 10.81
CA GLY A 82 2.21 10.37 11.51
C GLY A 82 2.03 9.73 12.90
N LEU A 83 2.30 8.43 13.04
CA LEU A 83 2.27 7.71 14.31
C LEU A 83 3.41 8.17 15.24
N GLU A 84 4.61 8.39 14.70
CA GLU A 84 5.74 8.91 15.47
C GLU A 84 5.43 10.29 16.07
N GLN A 85 4.88 11.22 15.26
CA GLN A 85 4.44 12.53 15.73
C GLN A 85 3.23 12.46 16.68
N PHE A 86 2.42 11.41 16.60
CA PHE A 86 1.27 11.20 17.48
C PHE A 86 1.70 10.73 18.88
N ILE A 87 2.74 9.89 18.94
CA ILE A 87 3.33 9.36 20.18
C ILE A 87 4.33 10.35 20.79
N GLU A 88 4.88 11.27 19.99
CA GLU A 88 5.83 12.30 20.44
C GLU A 88 5.34 13.01 21.70
N ASP A 89 6.09 12.85 22.78
CA ASP A 89 5.84 13.55 24.03
C ASP A 89 6.33 15.00 23.91
N LYS A 90 5.38 15.93 23.87
CA LYS A 90 5.65 17.37 23.80
C LYS A 90 5.78 18.03 25.16
N THR A 91 5.71 17.25 26.24
CA THR A 91 5.84 17.74 27.63
C THR A 91 7.16 18.47 27.87
N PRO A 92 8.33 18.00 27.42
CA PRO A 92 9.59 18.74 27.60
C PRO A 92 9.62 20.07 26.84
N HIS A 93 9.04 20.10 25.64
CA HIS A 93 8.90 21.33 24.85
C HIS A 93 7.97 22.33 25.54
N LEU A 94 6.85 21.84 26.09
CA LEU A 94 5.91 22.65 26.86
C LEU A 94 6.58 23.27 28.09
N TYR A 95 7.32 22.49 28.86
CA TYR A 95 8.05 22.98 30.03
C TYR A 95 8.99 24.13 29.67
N ARG A 96 9.85 23.91 28.65
CA ARG A 96 10.76 24.96 28.15
C ARG A 96 10.02 26.23 27.78
N GLU A 97 8.89 26.12 27.10
CA GLU A 97 8.14 27.28 26.65
C GLU A 97 7.43 28.02 27.78
N VAL A 98 6.86 27.29 28.75
CA VAL A 98 6.20 27.89 29.92
C VAL A 98 7.24 28.60 30.80
N ILE A 99 8.36 27.95 31.10
CA ILE A 99 9.45 28.57 31.87
C ILE A 99 10.08 29.75 31.11
N SER A 100 10.17 29.69 29.78
CA SER A 100 10.64 30.85 28.97
C SER A 100 9.69 32.06 29.01
N MET A 101 8.49 31.93 29.59
CA MET A 101 7.60 33.07 29.86
C MET A 101 7.98 33.80 31.15
N GLU A 102 9.03 33.37 31.86
CA GLU A 102 9.62 34.12 32.96
C GLU A 102 9.89 35.56 32.50
N VAL A 103 9.23 36.48 33.18
CA VAL A 103 9.29 37.93 33.04
C VAL A 103 9.17 38.43 34.49
N GLU A 104 9.59 39.66 34.79
CA GLU A 104 9.44 40.33 36.12
C GLU A 104 8.05 40.20 36.79
N ILE A 105 7.03 39.66 36.11
CA ILE A 105 5.64 39.55 36.52
C ILE A 105 5.29 38.14 37.04
N PHE A 106 6.01 37.08 36.65
CA PHE A 106 5.65 35.70 36.99
C PHE A 106 6.82 35.01 37.68
N ASP A 107 6.59 34.50 38.88
CA ASP A 107 7.55 33.67 39.61
C ASP A 107 7.54 32.22 39.12
N ASP A 108 8.61 31.49 39.42
CA ASP A 108 8.79 30.10 39.01
C ASP A 108 7.72 29.15 39.58
N ASP A 109 7.26 29.37 40.81
CA ASP A 109 6.25 28.51 41.44
C ASP A 109 4.90 28.63 40.70
N PHE A 110 4.53 29.85 40.30
CA PHE A 110 3.37 30.09 39.44
C PHE A 110 3.53 29.41 38.07
N LEU A 111 4.69 29.55 37.43
CA LEU A 111 4.94 28.94 36.12
C LEU A 111 4.93 27.41 36.18
N CYS A 112 5.42 26.82 37.28
CA CYS A 112 5.33 25.38 37.53
C CYS A 112 3.86 24.93 37.70
N SER A 113 3.06 25.70 38.44
CA SER A 113 1.62 25.42 38.61
C SER A 113 0.85 25.49 37.28
N VAL A 114 1.18 26.46 36.43
CA VAL A 114 0.65 26.55 35.06
C VAL A 114 1.05 25.34 34.24
N PHE A 115 2.32 24.94 34.31
CA PHE A 115 2.80 23.78 33.58
C PHE A 115 2.05 22.51 33.99
N ASP A 116 1.89 22.26 35.29
CA ASP A 116 1.14 21.11 35.81
C ASP A 116 -0.31 21.11 35.33
N TYR A 117 -0.96 22.28 35.32
CA TYR A 117 -2.30 22.44 34.75
C TYR A 117 -2.35 22.09 33.25
N LEU A 118 -1.41 22.61 32.46
CA LEU A 118 -1.37 22.38 31.01
C LEU A 118 -1.06 20.91 30.68
N VAL A 119 -0.20 20.25 31.45
CA VAL A 119 0.05 18.80 31.33
C VAL A 119 -1.24 18.01 31.60
N GLY A 120 -2.04 18.43 32.59
CA GLY A 120 -3.36 17.86 32.85
C GLY A 120 -4.38 18.09 31.74
N CYS A 121 -4.29 19.22 31.03
CA CYS A 121 -5.22 19.60 29.96
C CYS A 121 -4.54 19.71 28.59
N LYS A 122 -4.45 18.57 27.87
CA LYS A 122 -3.82 18.47 26.53
C LYS A 122 -4.33 19.50 25.51
N SER A 123 -5.60 19.89 25.54
CA SER A 123 -6.16 20.91 24.64
C SER A 123 -5.67 22.32 24.96
N GLU A 124 -5.61 22.69 26.25
CA GLU A 124 -5.06 23.96 26.73
C GLU A 124 -3.57 24.07 26.39
N ALA A 125 -2.79 23.01 26.63
CA ALA A 125 -1.37 22.95 26.25
C ALA A 125 -1.16 23.20 24.75
N LYS A 126 -1.94 22.55 23.89
CA LYS A 126 -1.89 22.76 22.44
C LYS A 126 -2.25 24.21 22.07
N ALA A 127 -3.32 24.74 22.66
CA ALA A 127 -3.74 26.12 22.41
C ALA A 127 -2.70 27.14 22.89
N PHE A 128 -2.05 26.89 24.01
CA PHE A 128 -0.95 27.70 24.54
C PHE A 128 0.27 27.68 23.62
N LEU A 129 0.71 26.50 23.17
CA LEU A 129 1.82 26.36 22.23
C LEU A 129 1.52 26.96 20.85
N ALA A 130 0.27 27.00 20.40
CA ALA A 130 -0.11 27.66 19.16
C ALA A 130 -0.05 29.20 19.22
N LYS A 131 -0.09 29.80 20.42
CA LYS A 131 -0.02 31.25 20.61
C LYS A 131 1.41 31.75 20.38
N ASN A 132 1.54 32.99 19.92
CA ASN A 132 2.82 33.69 19.96
C ASN A 132 3.16 34.15 21.39
N THR A 133 4.40 34.61 21.60
CA THR A 133 4.91 35.04 22.91
C THR A 133 4.03 36.10 23.59
N LYS A 134 3.56 37.11 22.85
CA LYS A 134 2.66 38.16 23.38
C LYS A 134 1.34 37.57 23.88
N HIS A 135 0.72 36.68 23.12
CA HIS A 135 -0.56 36.06 23.47
C HIS A 135 -0.43 35.05 24.60
N ARG A 136 0.71 34.34 24.72
CA ARG A 136 1.03 33.50 25.88
C ARG A 136 1.07 34.33 27.16
N LYS A 137 1.76 35.47 27.15
CA LYS A 137 1.79 36.40 28.31
C LYS A 137 0.40 36.92 28.69
N ILE A 138 -0.42 37.32 27.72
CA ILE A 138 -1.80 37.77 28.00
C ILE A 138 -2.63 36.64 28.61
N TRP A 139 -2.47 35.42 28.10
CA TRP A 139 -3.16 34.24 28.63
C TRP A 139 -2.72 33.95 30.07
N LEU A 140 -1.42 33.98 30.37
CA LEU A 140 -0.90 33.79 31.73
C LEU A 140 -1.45 34.82 32.73
N LYS A 141 -1.52 36.10 32.33
CA LYS A 141 -2.12 37.16 33.16
C LYS A 141 -3.61 36.93 33.46
N LYS A 142 -4.34 36.27 32.55
CA LYS A 142 -5.74 35.90 32.76
C LYS A 142 -5.87 34.62 33.58
N PHE A 143 -4.90 33.73 33.47
CA PHE A 143 -4.85 32.49 34.24
C PHE A 143 -4.60 32.75 35.73
N SER A 144 -3.86 33.82 36.06
CA SER A 144 -3.61 34.24 37.44
C SER A 144 -4.74 35.05 38.09
N GLN A 145 -5.83 35.35 37.37
CA GLN A 145 -6.99 36.11 37.87
C GLN A 145 -8.11 35.17 38.32
#